data_AF-A0A9Q9WD14-F1
#
_entry.id   AF-A0A9Q9WD14-F1
#
_cell.length_a   1.000
_cell.length_b   1.000
_cell.length_c   1.000
_cell.angle_alpha   90.00
_cell.angle_beta   90.00
_cell.angle_gamma   90.00
#
_symmetry.space_group_name_H-M   'P 1'
#
loop_
_entity.id
_entity.type
_entity.pdbx_description
1 polymer ?
#
loop_
_entity_poly.entity_id
_entity_poly.type
_entity_poly.pdbx_seq_one_letter_code
_entity_poly.pdbx_strand_id
1 'polypeptide(L)'
;MMSYGAEPYSAMRPQEVPDLLEKGERLSQPQICTIDVYMVMVKCWMIDENVRPTFKELANEFTRMARDPSRYLVIRGEDRAPDPASEESHQRGTEMDILGVALEDQEDEVLQATIDMPRYIHNPLKVVFYT
;
A
#
# COMPACT_ATOMS: atom_id res chain seq x y z
N MET A 1 -2.46 5.98 -2.44
CA MET A 1 -2.71 7.38 -2.88
C MET A 1 -4.21 7.54 -3.10
N MET A 2 -4.82 8.66 -2.68
CA MET A 2 -6.28 8.75 -2.50
C MET A 2 -7.09 8.97 -3.78
N SER A 3 -6.49 9.49 -4.85
CA SER A 3 -7.14 9.75 -6.13
C SER A 3 -6.95 8.63 -7.16
N TYR A 4 -6.42 7.47 -6.74
CA TYR A 4 -6.09 6.33 -7.63
C TYR A 4 -5.22 6.71 -8.85
N GLY A 5 -4.36 7.73 -8.70
CA GLY A 5 -3.44 8.16 -9.76
C GLY A 5 -4.01 9.19 -10.73
N ALA A 6 -5.16 9.80 -10.44
CA ALA A 6 -5.69 10.89 -11.25
C ALA A 6 -4.70 12.06 -11.34
N GLU A 7 -4.59 12.64 -12.54
CA GLU A 7 -3.73 13.79 -12.82
C GLU A 7 -4.29 15.06 -12.14
N PRO A 8 -3.48 15.78 -11.33
CA PRO A 8 -3.91 17.02 -10.70
C PRO A 8 -4.07 18.11 -11.76
N TYR A 9 -5.10 18.94 -11.62
CA TYR A 9 -5.32 20.09 -12.50
C TYR A 9 -5.42 19.73 -14.00
N SER A 10 -5.92 18.54 -14.33
CA SER A 10 -5.96 18.02 -15.72
C SER A 10 -6.78 18.86 -16.71
N ALA A 11 -7.71 19.68 -16.23
CA ALA A 11 -8.57 20.54 -17.06
C ALA A 11 -7.95 21.90 -17.42
N MET A 12 -6.74 22.19 -16.96
CA MET A 12 -6.14 23.52 -17.02
C MET A 12 -4.69 23.45 -17.49
N ARG A 13 -4.21 24.52 -18.11
CA ARG A 13 -2.84 24.55 -18.64
C ARG A 13 -1.86 24.70 -17.46
N PRO A 14 -0.66 24.08 -17.51
CA PRO A 14 0.33 24.20 -16.43
C PRO A 14 0.68 25.65 -16.06
N GLN A 15 0.64 26.57 -17.03
CA GLN A 15 0.91 28.00 -16.81
C GLN A 15 -0.17 28.71 -16.00
N GLU A 16 -1.39 28.17 -15.92
CA GLU A 16 -2.53 28.78 -15.20
C GLU A 16 -2.60 28.31 -13.74
N VAL A 17 -1.86 27.26 -13.39
CA VAL A 17 -1.84 26.68 -12.02
C VAL A 17 -1.38 27.69 -10.97
N PRO A 18 -0.29 28.47 -11.17
CA PRO A 18 0.17 29.43 -10.17
C PRO A 18 -0.91 30.46 -9.81
N ASP A 19 -1.55 31.06 -10.82
CA ASP A 19 -2.60 32.06 -10.64
C ASP A 19 -3.81 31.51 -9.85
N LEU A 20 -4.14 30.24 -10.06
CA LEU A 20 -5.20 29.55 -9.33
C LEU A 20 -4.81 29.32 -7.86
N LEU A 21 -3.56 28.92 -7.60
CA LEU A 21 -3.06 28.72 -6.25
C LEU A 21 -2.96 30.04 -5.46
N GLU A 22 -2.61 31.15 -6.12
CA GLU A 22 -2.58 32.49 -5.51
C GLU A 22 -3.98 32.98 -5.10
N LYS A 23 -5.02 32.59 -5.85
CA LYS A 23 -6.43 32.83 -5.48
C LYS A 23 -6.91 31.97 -4.31
N GLY A 24 -6.09 31.04 -3.82
CA GLY A 24 -6.42 30.14 -2.72
C GLY A 24 -7.16 28.89 -3.15
N GLU A 25 -7.38 28.67 -4.45
CA GLU A 25 -7.99 27.44 -4.94
C GLU A 25 -7.00 26.27 -4.85
N ARG A 26 -7.53 25.08 -4.57
CA ARG A 26 -6.76 23.84 -4.37
C ARG A 26 -7.51 22.67 -5.01
N LEU A 27 -6.84 21.52 -5.10
CA LEU A 27 -7.48 20.29 -5.57
C LEU A 27 -8.70 19.95 -4.71
N SER A 28 -9.79 19.55 -5.35
CA SER A 28 -11.01 19.12 -4.67
C SER A 28 -10.79 17.86 -3.82
N GLN A 29 -11.59 17.71 -2.77
CA GLN A 29 -11.59 16.51 -1.92
C GLN A 29 -11.88 15.23 -2.75
N PRO A 30 -11.02 14.20 -2.64
CA PRO A 30 -11.31 12.89 -3.23
C PRO A 30 -12.56 12.27 -2.61
N GLN A 31 -13.38 11.59 -3.42
CA GLN A 31 -14.66 11.02 -2.98
C GLN A 31 -14.52 9.98 -1.87
N ILE A 32 -13.39 9.27 -1.84
CA ILE A 32 -13.13 8.25 -0.81
C ILE A 32 -12.67 8.85 0.52
N CYS A 33 -12.29 10.13 0.58
CA CYS A 33 -11.73 10.73 1.77
C CYS A 33 -12.80 11.42 2.61
N THR A 34 -12.73 11.29 3.93
CA THR A 34 -13.47 12.18 4.83
C THR A 34 -12.82 13.55 4.91
N ILE A 35 -13.54 14.50 5.49
CA ILE A 35 -13.06 15.87 5.70
C ILE A 35 -11.75 15.90 6.50
N ASP A 36 -11.60 15.02 7.50
CA ASP A 36 -10.40 14.97 8.35
C ASP A 36 -9.13 14.70 7.53
N VAL A 37 -9.19 13.72 6.62
CA VAL A 37 -8.07 13.39 5.72
C VAL A 37 -7.80 14.54 4.76
N TYR A 38 -8.86 15.14 4.21
CA TYR A 38 -8.71 16.27 3.29
C TYR A 38 -8.12 17.50 3.97
N MET A 39 -8.48 17.78 5.23
CA MET A 39 -7.89 18.87 6.01
C MET A 39 -6.38 18.70 6.19
N VAL A 40 -5.88 17.48 6.35
CA VAL A 40 -4.42 17.22 6.38
C VAL A 40 -3.78 17.62 5.04
N MET A 41 -4.41 17.30 3.91
CA MET A 41 -3.92 17.71 2.58
C MET A 41 -3.92 19.23 2.42
N VAL A 42 -5.00 19.90 2.80
CA VAL A 42 -5.12 21.37 2.72
C VAL A 42 -4.04 22.06 3.55
N LYS A 43 -3.73 21.54 4.74
CA LYS A 43 -2.64 22.07 5.59
C LYS A 43 -1.28 21.97 4.90
N CYS A 44 -1.03 20.96 4.08
CA CYS A 44 0.20 20.84 3.30
C CYS A 44 0.31 21.91 2.18
N TRP A 45 -0.81 22.51 1.78
CA TRP A 45 -0.87 23.50 0.69
C TRP A 45 -1.01 24.95 1.18
N MET A 46 -0.76 25.20 2.47
CA MET A 46 -0.73 26.55 3.03
C MET A 46 0.39 27.38 2.39
N ILE A 47 0.12 28.65 2.12
CA ILE A 47 1.12 29.57 1.54
C ILE A 47 2.29 29.74 2.51
N ASP A 48 2.00 30.10 3.76
CA ASP A 48 2.99 30.15 4.82
C ASP A 48 3.53 28.74 5.12
N GLU A 49 4.84 28.58 5.00
CA GLU A 49 5.53 27.32 5.23
C GLU A 49 5.58 26.95 6.72
N ASN A 50 5.58 27.93 7.62
CA ASN A 50 5.72 27.72 9.06
C ASN A 50 4.48 27.06 9.68
N VAL A 51 3.34 27.15 9.00
CA VAL A 51 2.08 26.52 9.44
C VAL A 51 1.84 25.16 8.78
N ARG A 52 2.67 24.77 7.82
CA ARG A 52 2.57 23.43 7.21
C ARG A 52 3.03 22.38 8.22
N PRO A 53 2.37 21.21 8.27
CA PRO A 53 2.76 20.16 9.19
C PRO A 53 4.12 19.58 8.79
N THR A 54 4.94 19.32 9.78
CA THR A 54 6.19 18.58 9.59
C THR A 54 5.91 17.13 9.19
N PHE A 55 6.88 16.46 8.57
CA PHE A 55 6.76 15.02 8.29
C PHE A 55 6.51 14.18 9.55
N LYS A 56 7.05 14.58 10.70
CA LYS A 56 6.81 13.91 11.99
C LYS A 56 5.34 14.01 12.41
N GLU A 57 4.74 15.19 12.30
CA GLU A 57 3.33 15.39 12.60
C GLU A 57 2.43 14.64 11.63
N LEU A 58 2.74 14.69 10.32
CA LEU A 58 2.03 13.90 9.30
C LEU A 58 2.09 12.40 9.60
N ALA A 59 3.28 11.87 9.91
CA ALA A 59 3.45 10.46 10.23
C ALA A 59 2.62 10.05 11.45
N ASN A 60 2.63 10.86 12.51
CA ASN A 60 1.82 10.61 13.69
C ASN A 60 0.32 10.64 13.37
N GLU A 61 -0.12 11.61 12.58
CA GLU A 61 -1.53 11.77 12.24
C GLU A 61 -2.04 10.63 11.36
N PHE A 62 -1.29 10.25 10.32
CA PHE A 62 -1.63 9.09 9.49
C PHE A 62 -1.53 7.77 10.28
N THR A 63 -0.59 7.63 11.21
CA THR A 63 -0.52 6.46 12.10
C THR A 63 -1.76 6.35 12.99
N ARG A 64 -2.26 7.49 13.50
CA ARG A 64 -3.50 7.55 14.29
C ARG A 64 -4.70 7.17 13.44
N MET A 65 -4.80 7.72 12.23
CA MET A 65 -5.91 7.43 11.30
C MET A 65 -5.91 5.97 10.84
N ALA A 66 -4.75 5.37 10.63
CA ALA A 66 -4.61 3.97 10.21
C ALA A 66 -5.15 2.95 11.23
N ARG A 67 -5.38 3.34 12.48
CA ARG A 67 -6.00 2.47 13.51
C ARG A 67 -7.48 2.19 13.27
N ASP A 68 -8.17 3.08 12.55
CA ASP A 68 -9.58 2.91 12.15
C ASP A 68 -9.78 3.47 10.72
N PRO A 69 -9.30 2.75 9.68
CA PRO A 69 -9.31 3.26 8.31
C PRO A 69 -10.71 3.61 7.80
N SER A 70 -11.72 2.84 8.18
CA SER A 70 -13.12 3.02 7.74
C SER A 70 -13.73 4.34 8.20
N ARG A 71 -13.22 4.93 9.29
CA ARG A 71 -13.65 6.25 9.76
C ARG A 71 -13.10 7.39 8.90
N TYR A 72 -11.98 7.18 8.22
CA TYR A 72 -11.27 8.21 7.46
C TYR A 72 -11.38 8.03 5.95
N LEU A 73 -11.65 6.81 5.49
CA LEU A 73 -11.80 6.46 4.09
C LEU A 73 -13.06 5.62 3.85
N VAL A 74 -13.85 6.02 2.85
CA VAL A 74 -15.04 5.32 2.39
C VAL A 74 -14.79 4.80 0.98
N ILE A 75 -14.25 3.58 0.89
CA ILE A 75 -14.03 2.91 -0.39
C ILE A 75 -15.28 2.09 -0.69
N ARG A 76 -16.07 2.52 -1.67
CA ARG A 76 -17.18 1.71 -2.18
C ARG A 76 -16.58 0.54 -2.94
N GLY A 77 -16.87 -0.68 -2.49
CA GLY A 77 -16.55 -1.87 -3.26
C GLY A 77 -17.48 -1.95 -4.46
N GLU A 78 -17.10 -1.35 -5.58
CA GLU A 78 -17.66 -1.75 -6.86
C GLU A 78 -17.09 -3.15 -7.17
N ASP A 79 -18.00 -4.13 -7.11
CA ASP A 79 -17.90 -5.54 -7.51
C ASP A 79 -16.74 -6.38 -6.94
N ARG A 80 -16.86 -6.77 -5.66
CA ARG A 80 -16.44 -8.13 -5.31
C ARG A 80 -17.40 -9.09 -6.02
N ALA A 81 -17.07 -9.47 -7.26
CA ALA A 81 -17.56 -10.74 -7.77
C ALA A 81 -17.19 -11.82 -6.73
N PRO A 82 -18.14 -12.62 -6.23
CA PRO A 82 -17.80 -13.72 -5.34
C PRO A 82 -16.85 -14.67 -6.08
N ASP A 83 -15.71 -14.93 -5.45
CA ASP A 83 -14.68 -15.83 -5.97
C ASP A 83 -15.26 -17.27 -5.99
N PRO A 84 -15.40 -17.94 -7.14
CA PRO A 84 -16.07 -19.25 -7.21
C PRO A 84 -15.18 -20.42 -6.75
N ALA A 85 -14.08 -20.18 -6.02
CA ALA A 85 -13.02 -21.16 -5.82
C ALA A 85 -12.83 -21.66 -4.37
N SER A 86 -13.80 -21.52 -3.46
CA SER A 86 -13.66 -22.01 -2.07
C SER A 86 -14.56 -23.21 -1.70
N GLU A 87 -15.07 -23.96 -2.67
CA GLU A 87 -15.72 -25.25 -2.40
C GLU A 87 -14.88 -26.36 -3.02
N GLU A 88 -14.16 -27.11 -2.17
CA GLU A 88 -13.84 -28.54 -2.28
C GLU A 88 -12.46 -28.85 -1.67
N SER A 89 -12.46 -29.16 -0.37
CA SER A 89 -11.71 -30.31 0.17
C SER A 89 -11.93 -30.42 1.67
N HIS A 90 -13.05 -31.02 2.06
CA HIS A 90 -13.20 -31.71 3.34
C HIS A 90 -13.53 -33.17 3.05
N GLN A 91 -12.87 -34.06 3.79
CA GLN A 91 -13.01 -35.51 3.82
C GLN A 91 -12.33 -36.32 2.70
N ARG A 92 -11.15 -36.86 3.03
CA ARG A 92 -10.91 -38.32 3.01
C ARG A 92 -9.70 -38.68 3.87
N GLY A 93 -9.96 -38.90 5.15
CA GLY A 93 -9.08 -39.71 6.00
C GLY A 93 -9.66 -41.12 6.08
N THR A 94 -8.83 -42.11 5.77
CA THR A 94 -8.66 -43.43 6.41
C THR A 94 -7.93 -44.34 5.40
N GLU A 95 -6.72 -44.78 5.71
CA GLU A 95 -6.41 -46.18 6.06
C GLU A 95 -4.88 -46.35 6.10
N MET A 96 -4.42 -46.77 7.27
CA MET A 96 -3.07 -47.24 7.57
C MET A 96 -2.92 -48.65 7.00
N ASP A 97 -1.85 -48.96 6.26
CA ASP A 97 -1.08 -50.19 6.49
C ASP A 97 0.17 -50.33 5.59
N ILE A 98 1.31 -50.46 6.27
CA ILE A 98 2.39 -51.44 6.04
C ILE A 98 3.20 -51.31 4.74
N LEU A 99 4.41 -50.76 4.88
CA LEU A 99 5.67 -51.50 4.74
C LEU A 99 6.76 -50.70 5.48
N GLY A 100 7.11 -51.16 6.68
CA GLY A 100 8.24 -50.64 7.44
C GLY A 100 9.54 -51.28 6.96
N VAL A 101 10.62 -50.50 6.95
CA VAL A 101 11.93 -50.91 7.48
C VAL A 101 12.61 -49.63 8.01
N ALA A 102 12.94 -49.67 9.29
CA ALA A 102 13.71 -48.67 10.00
C ALA A 102 15.17 -48.64 9.51
N LEU A 103 15.76 -47.45 9.43
CA LEU A 103 17.16 -47.24 9.77
C LEU A 103 17.25 -45.98 10.63
N GLU A 104 17.81 -46.19 11.80
CA GLU A 104 17.95 -45.28 12.93
C GLU A 104 19.16 -44.34 12.76
N ASP A 105 19.11 -43.24 13.53
CA ASP A 105 20.20 -42.41 14.06
C ASP A 105 21.07 -41.56 13.11
N GLN A 106 21.01 -40.23 13.29
CA GLN A 106 22.07 -39.47 13.98
C GLN A 106 21.71 -37.97 14.01
N GLU A 107 21.59 -37.45 15.23
CA GLU A 107 21.54 -36.03 15.60
C GLU A 107 22.87 -35.28 15.33
N ASP A 108 22.75 -33.99 15.04
CA ASP A 108 23.77 -32.92 15.04
C ASP A 108 24.87 -32.86 13.96
N GLU A 109 24.75 -31.91 13.01
CA GLU A 109 25.88 -31.06 12.62
C GLU A 109 25.40 -29.71 12.02
N VAL A 110 25.74 -28.61 12.70
CA VAL A 110 25.58 -27.23 12.24
C VAL A 110 26.93 -26.72 11.73
N LEU A 111 26.93 -26.02 10.59
CA LEU A 111 28.04 -25.37 9.84
C LEU A 111 28.87 -26.37 9.00
N GLN A 112 29.09 -26.22 7.69
CA GLN A 112 29.50 -25.01 6.96
C GLN A 112 29.52 -25.28 5.43
N ALA A 113 29.21 -24.25 4.63
CA ALA A 113 29.59 -24.08 3.22
C ALA A 113 29.04 -25.06 2.15
N THR A 114 27.95 -24.66 1.48
CA THR A 114 27.91 -24.70 0.01
C THR A 114 27.35 -23.39 -0.53
N ILE A 115 28.16 -22.80 -1.40
CA ILE A 115 27.90 -21.63 -2.21
C ILE A 115 26.99 -22.08 -3.35
N ASP A 116 25.75 -21.57 -3.43
CA ASP A 116 25.20 -21.02 -4.68
C ASP A 116 23.87 -20.31 -4.39
N MET A 117 23.84 -18.98 -4.56
CA MET A 117 22.61 -18.18 -4.46
C MET A 117 22.19 -17.81 -5.88
N PRO A 118 21.10 -18.37 -6.44
CA PRO A 118 20.71 -18.04 -7.80
C PRO A 118 20.15 -16.61 -7.86
N ARG A 119 20.92 -15.74 -8.50
CA ARG A 119 20.43 -14.47 -9.04
C ARG A 119 19.46 -14.79 -10.18
N TYR A 120 18.17 -14.53 -9.99
CA TYR A 120 17.29 -14.20 -11.11
C TYR A 120 16.60 -12.87 -10.87
N ILE A 121 16.96 -11.95 -11.76
CA ILE A 121 16.49 -10.60 -11.95
C ILE A 121 15.19 -10.67 -12.77
N HIS A 122 14.16 -9.94 -12.36
CA HIS A 122 13.21 -9.20 -13.21
C HIS A 122 12.13 -8.63 -12.28
N ASN A 123 11.79 -7.34 -12.22
CA ASN A 123 12.15 -6.17 -13.03
C ASN A 123 11.63 -4.94 -12.26
N PRO A 124 12.47 -4.10 -11.62
CA PRO A 124 12.02 -2.82 -11.10
C PRO A 124 12.04 -1.84 -12.27
N LEU A 125 10.86 -1.43 -12.75
CA LEU A 125 10.74 -0.32 -13.67
C LEU A 125 11.25 0.96 -12.98
N LYS A 126 12.55 1.19 -13.17
CA LYS A 126 13.24 2.46 -13.38
C LYS A 126 12.74 3.61 -12.50
N VAL A 127 13.37 3.68 -11.33
CA VAL A 127 13.76 4.93 -10.68
C VAL A 127 14.53 5.76 -11.72
N VAL A 128 13.83 6.69 -12.39
CA VAL A 128 14.45 7.81 -13.10
C VAL A 128 14.19 9.05 -12.29
N PHE A 129 15.03 9.25 -11.28
CA PHE A 129 15.35 10.56 -10.76
C PHE A 129 16.84 10.50 -10.47
N TYR A 130 17.64 11.23 -11.26
CA TYR A 130 18.71 12.13 -10.84
C TYR A 130 19.30 12.74 -12.11
N THR A 131 19.11 14.06 -12.22
CA THR A 131 20.00 14.98 -12.94
C THR A 131 21.39 14.95 -12.33
#